data_AF-A0A181ZCS4-F1
#
_entry.id   AF-A0A181ZCS4-F1
#
_cell.length_a   1.000
_cell.length_b   1.000
_cell.length_c   1.000
_cell.angle_alpha   90.00
_cell.angle_beta   90.00
_cell.angle_gamma   90.00
#
_symmetry.space_group_name_H-M   'P 1'
#
loop_
_entity.id
_entity.type
_entity.pdbx_description
1 polymer ?
#
loop_
_entity_poly.entity_id
_entity_poly.type
_entity_poly.pdbx_seq_one_letter_code
_entity_poly.pdbx_strand_id
1 'polypeptide(L)' 'MSYSQPDPAEETTQGGAPEQPDTEPEVLEESGEESAALEIDADDVPTEDGEKS' A
#
# COMPACT_ATOMS: atom_id res chain seq x y z
N MET A 1 -29.75 0.44 -11.94
CA MET A 1 -29.15 -0.91 -11.82
C MET A 1 -28.53 -0.97 -10.44
N SER A 2 -29.06 -1.82 -9.55
CA SER A 2 -28.43 -2.05 -8.23
C SER A 2 -27.53 -3.26 -8.34
N TYR A 3 -26.24 -3.06 -8.07
CA TYR A 3 -25.30 -4.14 -7.89
C TYR A 3 -25.32 -4.51 -6.41
N SER A 4 -25.68 -5.76 -6.11
CA SER A 4 -25.58 -6.27 -4.75
C SER A 4 -24.16 -6.82 -4.57
N GLN A 5 -23.49 -6.42 -3.49
CA GLN A 5 -22.20 -7.00 -3.14
C GLN A 5 -22.42 -8.44 -2.66
N PRO A 6 -21.52 -9.37 -3.01
CA PRO A 6 -21.59 -10.75 -2.52
C PRO A 6 -21.45 -10.81 -1.00
N ASP A 7 -21.94 -11.89 -0.40
CA ASP A 7 -21.82 -12.13 1.03
C ASP A 7 -20.33 -12.26 1.41
N PRO A 8 -19.82 -11.46 2.37
CA PRO A 8 -18.44 -11.56 2.85
C PRO A 8 -18.06 -12.95 3.37
N ALA A 9 -19.03 -13.72 3.87
CA ALA A 9 -18.82 -15.08 4.36
C ALA A 9 -18.60 -16.10 3.22
N GLU A 10 -18.94 -15.74 1.98
CA GLU A 10 -18.62 -16.52 0.78
C GLU A 10 -17.28 -16.13 0.16
N GLU A 11 -16.54 -15.19 0.76
CA GLU A 11 -15.16 -14.95 0.38
C GLU A 11 -14.33 -16.17 0.80
N THR A 12 -13.97 -17.00 -0.18
CA THR A 12 -12.97 -18.04 0.04
C THR A 12 -11.64 -17.33 0.26
N THR A 13 -11.32 -16.98 1.50
CA THR A 13 -9.97 -16.57 1.87
C THR A 13 -9.07 -17.70 1.40
N GLN A 14 -8.24 -17.44 0.38
CA GLN A 14 -7.26 -18.40 -0.08
C GLN A 14 -6.44 -18.79 1.16
N GLY A 15 -6.65 -19.99 1.69
CA GLY A 15 -6.22 -20.36 3.05
C GLY A 15 -4.70 -20.49 3.22
N GLY A 16 -3.93 -20.19 2.17
CA GLY A 16 -2.49 -20.05 2.22
C GLY A 16 -2.09 -18.60 2.47
N ALA A 17 -1.05 -18.40 3.27
CA ALA A 17 -0.37 -17.11 3.29
C ALA A 17 0.06 -16.74 1.85
N PRO A 18 -0.06 -15.46 1.45
CA PRO A 18 0.46 -15.03 0.15
C PRO A 18 1.96 -15.37 0.08
N GLU A 19 2.37 -16.05 -0.98
CA GLU A 19 3.80 -16.29 -1.23
C GLU A 19 4.42 -14.95 -1.64
N GLN A 20 5.45 -14.51 -0.91
CA GLN A 20 6.23 -13.38 -1.37
C GLN A 20 7.00 -13.81 -2.63
N PRO A 21 7.10 -12.95 -3.65
CA PRO A 21 8.03 -13.20 -4.74
C PRO A 21 9.44 -13.33 -4.17
N ASP A 22 10.26 -14.14 -4.82
CA ASP A 22 11.65 -14.26 -4.44
C ASP A 22 12.36 -12.93 -4.71
N THR A 23 12.54 -12.11 -3.67
CA THR A 23 13.28 -10.85 -3.72
C THR A 23 14.77 -11.11 -3.45
N GLU A 24 15.30 -12.21 -3.97
CA GLU A 24 16.73 -12.44 -4.03
C GLU A 24 17.43 -11.21 -4.65
N PRO A 25 18.40 -10.62 -3.93
CA PRO A 25 19.04 -9.38 -4.37
C PRO A 25 19.93 -9.57 -5.60
N GLU A 26 20.14 -10.80 -6.08
CA GLU A 26 20.95 -11.06 -7.29
C GLU A 26 20.39 -10.42 -8.57
N VAL A 27 19.11 -10.04 -8.59
CA VAL A 27 18.46 -9.30 -9.71
C VAL A 27 18.10 -7.86 -9.33
N LEU A 28 18.50 -7.41 -8.15
CA LEU A 28 18.52 -5.98 -7.84
C LEU A 28 19.92 -5.50 -8.19
N GLU A 29 20.12 -5.07 -9.44
CA GLU A 29 21.14 -4.05 -9.67
C GLU A 29 20.77 -2.92 -8.70
N GLU A 30 21.47 -2.85 -7.56
CA GLU A 30 21.48 -1.71 -6.67
C GLU A 30 21.98 -0.55 -7.53
N SER A 31 21.06 0.07 -8.27
CA SER A 31 21.28 1.35 -8.91
C SER A 31 21.40 2.32 -7.76
N GLY A 32 22.65 2.52 -7.34
CA GLY A 32 23.02 3.46 -6.32
C GLY A 32 22.34 4.80 -6.58
N GLU A 33 21.75 5.32 -5.52
CA GLU A 33 21.40 6.73 -5.37
C GLU A 33 20.39 7.27 -6.39
N GLU A 34 19.13 6.92 -6.21
CA GLU A 34 18.09 7.95 -6.17
C GLU A 34 17.22 7.63 -4.96
N SER A 35 17.53 8.26 -3.82
CA SER A 35 16.47 8.44 -2.82
C SER A 35 15.28 8.96 -3.59
N ALA A 36 14.20 8.18 -3.67
CA ALA A 36 12.90 8.72 -4.00
C ALA A 36 12.51 9.60 -2.81
N ALA A 37 13.20 10.74 -2.68
CA ALA A 37 12.86 11.82 -1.80
C ALA A 37 11.59 12.40 -2.40
N LEU A 38 10.47 11.76 -2.07
CA LEU A 38 9.19 12.43 -2.16
C LEU A 38 9.35 13.68 -1.30
N GLU A 39 9.50 14.83 -1.95
CA GLU A 39 9.51 16.14 -1.32
C GLU A 39 8.09 16.37 -0.77
N ILE A 40 7.83 15.84 0.42
CA ILE A 40 6.58 16.09 1.14
C ILE A 40 6.70 17.50 1.69
N ASP A 41 5.94 18.43 1.14
CA ASP A 41 5.82 19.77 1.72
C ASP A 41 5.23 19.63 3.13
N ALA A 42 5.74 20.40 4.09
CA ALA A 42 5.23 20.38 5.45
C ALA A 42 3.74 20.76 5.50
N ASP A 43 3.27 21.54 4.52
CA ASP A 43 1.86 21.91 4.33
C ASP A 43 1.01 20.78 3.71
N ASP A 44 1.62 19.73 3.14
CA ASP A 44 0.95 18.56 2.54
C ASP A 44 0.82 17.39 3.55
N VAL A 45 1.34 17.56 4.77
CA VAL A 45 1.06 16.66 5.88
C VAL A 45 -0.19 17.18 6.60
N PRO A 46 -1.36 16.52 6.48
CA PRO A 46 -2.52 16.89 7.27
C PRO A 46 -2.21 16.61 8.75
N THR A 47 -1.72 17.62 9.47
CA THR A 47 -1.73 17.61 10.93
C THR A 47 -3.15 17.92 11.37
N GLU A 48 -3.70 17.09 12.25
CA GLU A 48 -5.10 17.12 12.74
C GLU A 48 -5.49 18.39 13.53
N ASP A 49 -4.93 19.56 13.23
CA ASP A 49 -5.38 20.87 13.73
C ASP A 49 -6.53 21.45 12.88
N GLY A 50 -7.22 20.60 12.12
CA GLY A 50 -8.33 20.95 11.22
C GLY A 50 -9.73 20.52 11.67
N GLU A 51 -9.87 19.81 12.79
CA GLU A 51 -11.20 19.39 13.30
C GLU A 51 -11.42 19.74 14.77
N LYS A 52 -11.53 21.04 15.08
CA LYS A 52 -12.33 21.52 16.23
C LYS A 52 -12.82 22.95 15.98
N SER A 53 -14.04 23.12 15.45
CA SER A 53 -15.05 24.10 15.89
C SER A 53 -16.35 23.94 15.11
#